data_AF-A0A8S2MES4-F1
#
_entry.id   AF-A0A8S2MES4-F1
#
_cell.length_a   1.000
_cell.length_b   1.000
_cell.length_c   1.000
_cell.angle_alpha   90.00
_cell.angle_beta   90.00
_cell.angle_gamma   90.00
#
_symmetry.space_group_name_H-M   'P 1'
#
loop_
_entity.id
_entity.type
_entity.pdbx_description
1 polymer ?
#
loop_
_entity_poly.entity_id
_entity_poly.type
_entity_poly.pdbx_seq_one_letter_code
_entity_poly.pdbx_strand_id
1 'polypeptide(L)'
;MLLPSIAILRLFYVLSAISNVVNGGDWNGWSLNSNNDCYQREELPQQLPLTNMSHPSQFIKRGFYKTSGVVTATPIVYHGRVYFPDLNGTIYCLNETNGKLMWNRHVSPILNYPTYPARVSPVVYGDQLILGIQTSTIADSYTSPGSVVFSLNRFTGQLKWRKRVDTHPASIITSTPVIIRDLILIGVSSKEEVLAV
;
A
#
# COMPACT_ATOMS: atom_id res chain seq x y z
N MET A 1 26.01 -12.65 -3.74
CA MET A 1 24.73 -13.33 -3.52
C MET A 1 24.14 -12.80 -2.22
N LEU A 2 23.32 -11.73 -2.30
CA LEU A 2 22.58 -11.27 -1.13
C LEU A 2 21.37 -12.18 -0.91
N LEU A 3 21.18 -12.59 0.34
CA LEU A 3 20.05 -13.41 0.76
C LEU A 3 18.80 -12.52 0.94
N PRO A 4 17.58 -13.05 0.72
CA PRO A 4 16.36 -12.32 1.05
C PRO A 4 16.41 -11.85 2.51
N SER A 5 16.09 -10.59 2.74
CA SER A 5 16.21 -9.96 4.06
C SER A 5 14.90 -9.31 4.49
N ILE A 6 14.68 -9.24 5.81
CA ILE A 6 13.53 -8.56 6.41
C ILE A 6 13.99 -7.23 7.01
N ALA A 7 13.32 -6.15 6.66
CA ALA A 7 13.49 -4.86 7.31
C ALA A 7 12.46 -4.72 8.43
N ILE A 8 12.94 -4.34 9.63
CA ILE A 8 12.12 -4.09 10.81
C ILE A 8 12.29 -2.61 11.19
N LEU A 9 11.20 -1.85 11.19
CA LEU A 9 11.18 -0.47 11.66
C LEU A 9 10.32 -0.37 12.92
N ARG A 10 10.79 0.38 13.92
CA ARG A 10 10.03 0.67 15.13
C ARG A 10 9.47 2.09 15.07
N LEU A 11 8.17 2.25 15.29
CA LEU A 11 7.54 3.55 15.46
C LEU A 11 7.85 4.10 16.85
N PHE A 12 8.36 5.34 16.90
CA PHE A 12 8.38 6.10 18.15
C PHE A 12 7.02 6.80 18.30
N TYR A 13 6.32 6.56 19.41
CA TYR A 13 5.09 7.27 19.74
C TYR A 13 5.29 8.30 20.84
N VAL A 14 4.74 9.50 20.62
CA VAL A 14 4.09 10.28 21.68
C VAL A 14 2.68 9.71 21.83
N LEU A 15 2.32 9.26 23.03
CA LEU A 15 1.04 8.61 23.33
C LEU A 15 -0.17 9.47 22.88
N SER A 16 -0.90 8.98 21.89
CA SER A 16 -2.35 9.16 21.84
C SER A 16 -2.95 7.82 21.44
N ALA A 17 -3.66 7.18 22.37
CA ALA A 17 -4.36 5.93 22.12
C ALA A 17 -5.51 6.18 21.12
N ILE A 18 -5.25 5.95 19.84
CA ILE A 18 -6.32 5.78 18.86
C ILE A 18 -6.50 4.27 18.74
N SER A 19 -7.57 3.76 19.34
CA SER A 19 -8.00 2.38 19.16
C SER A 19 -8.25 2.14 17.67
N ASN A 20 -7.57 1.17 17.07
CA ASN A 20 -7.89 0.64 15.74
C ASN A 20 -9.22 -0.13 15.81
N VAL A 21 -10.33 0.58 16.03
CA VAL A 21 -11.66 0.00 15.88
C VAL A 21 -11.93 -0.01 14.38
N VAL A 22 -11.69 -1.16 13.76
CA VAL A 22 -12.11 -1.47 12.40
C VAL A 22 -13.62 -1.67 12.47
N ASN A 23 -14.39 -0.90 11.72
CA ASN A 23 -15.85 -1.08 11.64
C ASN A 23 -16.18 -2.00 10.45
N GLY A 24 -17.42 -2.49 10.38
CA GLY A 24 -17.85 -3.39 9.30
C GLY A 24 -17.58 -2.81 7.92
N GLY A 25 -16.86 -3.57 7.09
CA GLY A 25 -16.47 -3.20 5.72
C GLY A 25 -15.10 -2.51 5.58
N ASP A 26 -14.43 -2.17 6.68
CA ASP A 26 -13.06 -1.64 6.63
C ASP A 26 -12.04 -2.75 6.35
N TRP A 27 -10.96 -2.40 5.64
CA TRP A 27 -9.81 -3.23 5.32
C TRP A 27 -8.54 -2.39 5.36
N ASN A 28 -7.82 -2.42 6.47
CA ASN A 28 -6.70 -1.52 6.76
C ASN A 28 -5.32 -2.04 6.32
N GLY A 29 -5.19 -3.26 5.79
CA GLY A 29 -3.91 -3.85 5.40
C GLY A 29 -4.04 -5.14 4.58
N TRP A 30 -3.02 -5.98 4.56
CA TRP A 30 -3.06 -7.26 3.82
C TRP A 30 -4.21 -8.18 4.26
N SER A 31 -4.46 -8.23 5.55
CA SER A 31 -5.63 -8.89 6.14
C SER A 31 -6.24 -7.96 7.18
N LEU A 32 -7.54 -8.14 7.43
CA LEU A 32 -8.29 -7.43 8.46
C LEU A 32 -7.67 -7.59 9.87
N ASN A 33 -7.10 -8.76 10.15
CA ASN A 33 -6.65 -9.14 11.48
C ASN A 33 -5.35 -9.95 11.43
N SER A 34 -4.75 -10.19 12.61
CA SER A 34 -3.49 -10.92 12.73
C SER A 34 -3.56 -12.40 12.37
N ASN A 35 -4.75 -12.97 12.15
CA ASN A 35 -4.92 -14.36 11.71
C ASN A 35 -4.68 -14.53 10.22
N ASN A 36 -4.52 -13.42 9.47
CA ASN A 36 -4.21 -13.45 8.05
C ASN A 36 -5.24 -14.26 7.21
N ASP A 37 -6.49 -14.23 7.62
CA ASP A 37 -7.57 -15.04 7.03
C ASP A 37 -8.13 -14.43 5.74
N CYS A 38 -7.70 -13.21 5.39
CA CYS A 38 -8.26 -12.41 4.31
C CYS A 38 -9.80 -12.48 4.29
N TYR A 39 -10.42 -12.36 5.46
CA TYR A 39 -11.86 -12.54 5.64
C TYR A 39 -12.49 -11.38 6.42
N GLN A 40 -13.54 -10.79 5.85
CA GLN A 40 -14.34 -9.75 6.50
C GLN A 40 -15.56 -10.37 7.18
N ARG A 41 -15.48 -10.56 8.50
CA ARG A 41 -16.51 -11.21 9.33
C ARG A 41 -17.75 -10.34 9.51
N GLU A 42 -17.62 -9.04 9.33
CA GLU A 42 -18.70 -8.07 9.52
C GLU A 42 -19.51 -7.85 8.23
N GLU A 43 -19.07 -8.39 7.09
CA GLU A 43 -19.81 -8.46 5.83
C GLU A 43 -20.67 -9.73 5.75
N LEU A 44 -21.54 -9.95 6.74
CA LEU A 44 -22.41 -11.13 6.73
C LEU A 44 -23.49 -11.02 5.63
N PRO A 45 -23.96 -12.17 5.09
CA PRO A 45 -24.99 -12.22 4.03
C PRO A 45 -26.32 -11.53 4.36
N GLN A 46 -26.53 -11.16 5.63
CA GLN A 46 -27.73 -10.44 6.09
C GLN A 46 -27.60 -8.92 5.91
N GLN A 47 -26.38 -8.38 5.76
CA GLN A 47 -26.11 -6.95 5.55
C GLN A 47 -25.76 -6.61 4.10
N LEU A 48 -25.26 -7.58 3.33
CA LEU A 48 -25.08 -7.48 1.89
C LEU A 48 -26.19 -8.30 1.21
N PRO A 49 -27.05 -7.73 0.34
CA PRO A 49 -28.02 -8.49 -0.43
C PRO A 49 -27.33 -9.23 -1.58
N LEU A 50 -26.26 -9.98 -1.28
CA LEU A 50 -25.59 -10.90 -2.20
C LEU A 50 -26.22 -12.29 -2.07
N THR A 51 -27.56 -12.36 -1.91
CA THR A 51 -28.29 -13.62 -1.80
C THR A 51 -28.29 -14.39 -3.12
N ASN A 52 -27.82 -13.78 -4.21
CA ASN A 52 -27.80 -14.46 -5.49
C ASN A 52 -26.62 -14.04 -6.38
N MET A 53 -25.42 -14.58 -6.13
CA MET A 53 -24.22 -14.34 -6.96
C MET A 53 -24.39 -14.68 -8.46
N SER A 54 -25.49 -15.32 -8.85
CA SER A 54 -25.86 -15.58 -10.25
C SER A 54 -26.52 -14.39 -10.98
N HIS A 55 -26.84 -13.29 -10.27
CA HIS A 55 -27.45 -12.08 -10.86
C HIS A 55 -26.49 -10.88 -10.82
N PRO A 56 -25.66 -10.68 -11.86
CA PRO A 56 -24.65 -9.61 -11.89
C PRO A 56 -25.24 -8.19 -11.85
N SER A 57 -26.54 -8.01 -12.09
CA SER A 57 -27.25 -6.73 -12.01
C SER A 57 -27.36 -6.17 -10.58
N GLN A 58 -27.15 -6.99 -9.54
CA GLN A 58 -27.12 -6.52 -8.15
C GLN A 58 -25.85 -5.75 -7.79
N PHE A 59 -24.78 -5.90 -8.59
CA PHE A 59 -23.54 -5.16 -8.40
C PHE A 59 -23.70 -3.76 -8.97
N ILE A 60 -23.89 -2.78 -8.08
CA ILE A 60 -23.94 -1.38 -8.48
C ILE A 60 -22.52 -0.90 -8.73
N LYS A 61 -22.21 -0.60 -9.99
CA LYS A 61 -21.00 0.13 -10.35
C LYS A 61 -21.09 1.56 -9.81
N ARG A 62 -20.38 1.86 -8.72
CA ARG A 62 -20.42 3.17 -8.04
C ARG A 62 -19.53 4.26 -8.65
N GLY A 63 -18.71 3.91 -9.65
CA GLY A 63 -17.88 4.87 -10.39
C GLY A 63 -16.68 4.20 -11.06
N PHE A 64 -15.90 4.99 -11.81
CA PHE A 64 -14.57 4.64 -12.28
C PHE A 64 -13.66 5.86 -12.16
N TYR A 65 -12.41 5.63 -11.78
CA TYR A 65 -11.35 6.61 -11.91
C TYR A 65 -10.28 6.05 -12.84
N LYS A 66 -9.95 6.80 -13.90
CA LYS A 66 -8.90 6.40 -14.84
C LYS A 66 -7.54 6.69 -14.22
N THR A 67 -6.75 5.64 -13.98
CA THR A 67 -5.38 5.75 -13.48
C THR A 67 -4.40 6.06 -14.60
N SER A 68 -3.23 6.55 -14.22
CA SER A 68 -2.13 6.80 -15.14
C SER A 68 -1.42 5.52 -15.58
N GLY A 69 -1.32 4.53 -14.68
CA GLY A 69 -0.69 3.24 -14.92
C GLY A 69 -1.57 2.04 -14.53
N VAL A 70 -1.02 0.85 -14.73
CA VAL A 70 -1.67 -0.42 -14.34
C VAL A 70 -1.75 -0.52 -12.82
N VAL A 71 -2.90 -0.94 -12.29
CA VAL A 71 -3.09 -1.21 -10.87
C VAL A 71 -2.92 -2.71 -10.64
N THR A 72 -1.92 -3.10 -9.83
CA THR A 72 -1.66 -4.50 -9.47
C THR A 72 -1.69 -4.75 -7.97
N ALA A 73 -1.68 -3.68 -7.17
CA ALA A 73 -1.84 -3.74 -5.73
C ALA A 73 -3.29 -4.04 -5.36
N THR A 74 -3.49 -4.79 -4.27
CA THR A 74 -4.79 -4.86 -3.58
C THR A 74 -5.10 -3.48 -2.97
N PRO A 75 -6.24 -2.86 -3.29
CA PRO A 75 -6.65 -1.60 -2.67
C PRO A 75 -7.00 -1.79 -1.19
N ILE A 76 -6.83 -0.73 -0.41
CA ILE A 76 -7.19 -0.66 1.00
C ILE A 76 -8.42 0.23 1.14
N VAL A 77 -9.44 -0.23 1.84
CA VAL A 77 -10.67 0.54 2.12
C VAL A 77 -10.67 0.85 3.61
N TYR A 78 -10.66 2.12 4.02
CA TYR A 78 -10.61 2.43 5.45
C TYR A 78 -11.28 3.77 5.78
N HIS A 79 -12.38 3.71 6.52
CA HIS A 79 -13.22 4.84 6.93
C HIS A 79 -13.62 5.73 5.74
N GLY A 80 -14.34 5.18 4.76
CA GLY A 80 -14.92 5.95 3.65
C GLY A 80 -13.94 6.28 2.52
N ARG A 81 -12.76 5.66 2.49
CA ARG A 81 -11.67 5.98 1.56
C ARG A 81 -11.03 4.73 1.00
N VAL A 82 -10.73 4.76 -0.30
CA VAL A 82 -10.04 3.69 -1.01
C VAL A 82 -8.64 4.16 -1.40
N TYR A 83 -7.61 3.43 -1.00
CA TYR A 83 -6.21 3.74 -1.26
C TYR A 83 -5.56 2.67 -2.11
N PHE A 84 -4.88 3.07 -3.17
CA PHE A 84 -4.10 2.14 -4.00
C PHE A 84 -3.08 2.89 -4.84
N PRO A 85 -1.95 2.25 -5.17
CA PRO A 85 -1.00 2.78 -6.12
C PRO A 85 -1.13 2.17 -7.52
N ASP A 86 -0.49 2.82 -8.51
CA ASP A 86 -0.28 2.29 -9.86
C ASP A 86 1.21 2.09 -10.20
N LEU A 87 1.46 1.35 -11.28
CA LEU A 87 2.81 1.06 -11.78
C LEU A 87 3.53 2.28 -12.38
N ASN A 88 2.86 3.42 -12.55
CA ASN A 88 3.55 4.67 -12.88
C ASN A 88 4.06 5.39 -11.63
N GLY A 89 3.77 4.88 -10.43
CA GLY A 89 4.19 5.51 -9.18
C GLY A 89 3.21 6.54 -8.65
N THR A 90 1.97 6.56 -9.13
CA THR A 90 0.93 7.41 -8.57
C THR A 90 0.15 6.65 -7.50
N ILE A 91 0.01 7.26 -6.33
CA ILE A 91 -0.84 6.79 -5.23
C ILE A 91 -2.14 7.58 -5.26
N TYR A 92 -3.26 6.88 -5.16
CA TYR A 92 -4.61 7.43 -5.21
C TYR A 92 -5.32 7.27 -3.88
N CYS A 93 -6.18 8.25 -3.56
CA CYS A 93 -7.24 8.13 -2.59
C CYS A 93 -8.56 8.51 -3.25
N LEU A 94 -9.49 7.58 -3.27
CA LEU A 94 -10.86 7.78 -3.73
C LEU A 94 -11.83 7.80 -2.56
N ASN A 95 -12.96 8.46 -2.73
CA ASN A 95 -14.10 8.32 -1.84
C ASN A 95 -14.75 6.94 -2.09
N GLU A 96 -14.93 6.16 -1.03
CA GLU A 96 -15.47 4.79 -1.12
C GLU A 96 -16.91 4.75 -1.65
N THR A 97 -17.73 5.73 -1.28
CA THR A 97 -19.16 5.73 -1.64
C THR A 97 -19.40 6.01 -3.11
N ASN A 98 -18.61 6.89 -3.73
CA ASN A 98 -18.87 7.39 -5.10
C ASN A 98 -17.67 7.27 -6.06
N GLY A 99 -16.54 6.72 -5.62
CA GLY A 99 -15.34 6.52 -6.44
C GLY A 99 -14.64 7.80 -6.91
N LYS A 100 -15.05 8.99 -6.42
CA LYS A 100 -14.43 10.25 -6.83
C LYS A 100 -13.04 10.40 -6.22
N LEU A 101 -12.12 10.95 -7.00
CA LEU A 101 -10.78 11.29 -6.52
C LEU A 101 -10.86 12.29 -5.37
N MET A 102 -10.20 11.96 -4.26
CA MET A 102 -9.99 12.88 -3.14
C MET A 102 -8.59 13.50 -3.23
N TRP A 103 -7.56 12.69 -3.50
CA TRP A 103 -6.21 13.15 -3.79
C TRP A 103 -5.43 12.09 -4.58
N ASN A 104 -4.40 12.51 -5.32
CA ASN A 104 -3.36 11.63 -5.84
C ASN A 104 -1.98 12.25 -5.64
N ARG A 105 -0.94 11.40 -5.64
CA ARG A 105 0.45 11.82 -5.46
C ARG A 105 1.37 10.93 -6.27
N HIS A 106 2.23 11.56 -7.07
CA HIS A 106 3.33 10.86 -7.70
C HIS A 106 4.46 10.67 -6.68
N VAL A 107 5.04 9.48 -6.58
CA VAL A 107 6.10 9.19 -5.59
C VAL A 107 7.43 9.86 -5.95
N SER A 108 7.72 10.07 -7.24
CA SER A 108 9.00 10.65 -7.68
C SER A 108 9.35 12.00 -7.04
N PRO A 109 8.46 13.02 -7.03
CA PRO A 109 8.73 14.29 -6.33
C PRO A 109 8.78 14.14 -4.80
N ILE A 110 8.06 13.17 -4.24
CA ILE A 110 8.01 12.94 -2.78
C ILE A 110 9.32 12.33 -2.28
N LEU A 111 9.91 11.44 -3.07
CA LEU A 111 11.09 10.68 -2.72
C LEU A 111 12.38 11.23 -3.34
N ASN A 112 12.29 12.30 -4.15
CA ASN A 112 13.37 12.89 -4.92
C ASN A 112 14.10 11.87 -5.79
N TYR A 113 13.33 11.09 -6.56
CA TYR A 113 13.87 10.03 -7.39
C TYR A 113 13.06 9.83 -8.66
N PRO A 114 13.68 9.62 -9.84
CA PRO A 114 12.99 9.75 -11.14
C PRO A 114 11.84 8.77 -11.36
N THR A 115 11.96 7.50 -10.97
CA THR A 115 11.00 6.47 -11.38
C THR A 115 10.86 5.36 -10.35
N TYR A 116 9.66 5.22 -9.78
CA TYR A 116 9.33 4.10 -8.89
C TYR A 116 7.91 3.61 -9.14
N PRO A 117 7.72 2.38 -9.64
CA PRO A 117 6.43 1.73 -9.57
C PRO A 117 6.08 1.55 -8.09
N ALA A 118 4.93 2.09 -7.72
CA ALA A 118 4.31 1.80 -6.44
C ALA A 118 3.40 0.58 -6.68
N ARG A 119 3.99 -0.61 -6.59
CA ARG A 119 3.31 -1.89 -6.87
C ARG A 119 2.67 -2.52 -5.64
N VAL A 120 3.18 -2.18 -4.47
CA VAL A 120 2.89 -2.87 -3.22
C VAL A 120 1.60 -2.36 -2.61
N SER A 121 0.78 -3.26 -2.05
CA SER A 121 -0.42 -2.86 -1.31
C SER A 121 -0.06 -1.97 -0.11
N PRO A 122 -0.81 -0.88 0.14
CA PRO A 122 -0.60 -0.07 1.32
C PRO A 122 -1.03 -0.79 2.60
N VAL A 123 -0.62 -0.22 3.73
CA VAL A 123 -1.24 -0.46 5.05
C VAL A 123 -1.59 0.88 5.70
N VAL A 124 -2.70 0.92 6.41
CA VAL A 124 -3.16 2.10 7.17
C VAL A 124 -2.95 1.88 8.66
N TYR A 125 -2.43 2.92 9.31
CA TYR A 125 -2.26 2.93 10.76
C TYR A 125 -2.44 4.35 11.31
N GLY A 126 -3.54 4.56 12.03
CA GLY A 126 -3.97 5.89 12.46
C GLY A 126 -4.21 6.82 11.25
N ASP A 127 -3.43 7.89 11.15
CA ASP A 127 -3.46 8.85 10.04
C ASP A 127 -2.43 8.54 8.94
N GLN A 128 -1.70 7.43 9.04
CA GLN A 128 -0.60 7.06 8.15
C GLN A 128 -1.06 6.06 7.09
N LEU A 129 -0.62 6.27 5.85
CA LEU A 129 -0.66 5.33 4.76
C LEU A 129 0.78 4.94 4.42
N ILE A 130 1.15 3.68 4.66
CA ILE A 130 2.52 3.20 4.60
C ILE A 130 2.67 2.25 3.42
N LEU A 131 3.71 2.49 2.59
CA LEU A 131 4.02 1.70 1.41
C LEU A 131 5.53 1.53 1.25
N GLY A 132 5.91 0.46 0.56
CA GLY A 132 7.24 0.31 -0.01
C GLY A 132 7.24 0.62 -1.51
N ILE A 133 8.40 1.07 -2.01
CA ILE A 133 8.65 1.27 -3.44
C ILE A 133 9.74 0.32 -3.95
N GLN A 134 9.75 0.10 -5.26
CA GLN A 134 10.71 -0.73 -5.98
C GLN A 134 11.26 0.02 -7.20
N THR A 135 12.47 -0.31 -7.62
CA THR A 135 13.06 0.19 -8.87
C THR A 135 12.32 -0.36 -10.10
N SER A 136 12.04 0.52 -11.09
CA SER A 136 11.25 0.14 -12.28
C SER A 136 12.01 -0.81 -13.21
N THR A 137 13.23 -0.45 -13.60
CA THR A 137 13.99 -1.17 -14.64
C THR A 137 15.41 -1.48 -14.20
N ILE A 138 16.10 -2.34 -14.96
CA ILE A 138 17.54 -2.61 -14.80
C ILE A 138 18.35 -1.32 -14.99
N ALA A 139 17.93 -0.47 -15.93
CA ALA A 139 18.57 0.83 -16.15
C ALA A 139 18.42 1.74 -14.92
N ASP A 140 17.24 1.73 -14.27
CA ASP A 140 17.01 2.46 -13.03
C ASP A 140 17.76 1.86 -11.84
N SER A 141 18.14 0.57 -11.89
CA SER A 141 18.96 -0.05 -10.86
C SER A 141 20.28 0.69 -10.70
N TYR A 142 20.95 1.13 -11.76
CA TYR A 142 22.26 1.77 -11.65
C TYR A 142 22.25 3.14 -10.96
N THR A 143 21.11 3.83 -10.99
CA THR A 143 20.92 5.12 -10.33
C THR A 143 20.16 5.00 -9.01
N SER A 144 19.65 3.81 -8.69
CA SER A 144 18.73 3.58 -7.59
C SER A 144 19.39 3.80 -6.23
N PRO A 145 18.77 4.56 -5.31
CA PRO A 145 19.16 4.59 -3.92
C PRO A 145 18.70 3.32 -3.19
N GLY A 146 18.20 2.29 -3.88
CA GLY A 146 17.69 1.06 -3.29
C GLY A 146 16.26 1.21 -2.79
N SER A 147 15.90 0.37 -1.82
CA SER A 147 14.53 0.20 -1.33
C SER A 147 14.18 1.23 -0.26
N VAL A 148 13.03 1.87 -0.42
CA VAL A 148 12.51 2.88 0.51
C VAL A 148 11.11 2.48 0.97
N VAL A 149 10.91 2.57 2.29
CA VAL A 149 9.59 2.58 2.93
C VAL A 149 9.25 4.02 3.27
N PHE A 150 8.02 4.42 3.04
CA PHE A 150 7.57 5.77 3.35
C PHE A 150 6.14 5.78 3.86
N SER A 151 5.79 6.87 4.52
CA SER A 151 4.44 7.13 5.01
C SER A 151 3.92 8.45 4.48
N LEU A 152 2.68 8.42 4.02
CA LEU A 152 1.90 9.60 3.71
C LEU A 152 0.83 9.83 4.79
N ASN A 153 0.44 11.08 5.00
CA ASN A 153 -0.80 11.39 5.68
C ASN A 153 -1.96 10.90 4.80
N ARG A 154 -2.79 9.98 5.30
CA ARG A 154 -3.85 9.33 4.51
C ARG A 154 -4.98 10.27 4.09
N PHE A 155 -5.08 11.45 4.70
CA PHE A 155 -6.11 12.44 4.36
C PHE A 155 -5.64 13.42 3.29
N THR A 156 -4.35 13.75 3.25
CA THR A 156 -3.79 14.81 2.39
C THR A 156 -2.81 14.31 1.33
N GLY A 157 -2.31 13.08 1.47
CA GLY A 157 -1.22 12.53 0.65
C GLY A 157 0.15 13.17 0.91
N GLN A 158 0.31 14.01 1.94
CA GLN A 158 1.60 14.64 2.23
C GLN A 158 2.56 13.65 2.89
N LEU A 159 3.85 13.73 2.54
CA LEU A 159 4.88 12.90 3.15
C LEU A 159 4.98 13.17 4.65
N LYS A 160 4.91 12.12 5.47
CA LYS A 160 5.21 12.19 6.91
C LYS A 160 6.64 11.80 7.20
N TRP A 161 7.09 10.69 6.61
CA TRP A 161 8.46 10.21 6.75
C TRP A 161 8.83 9.27 5.60
N ARG A 162 10.13 9.10 5.39
CA ARG A 162 10.70 8.09 4.49
C ARG A 162 11.95 7.50 5.12
N LYS A 163 12.19 6.22 4.85
CA LYS A 163 13.36 5.48 5.32
C LYS A 163 13.87 4.58 4.20
N ARG A 164 15.14 4.77 3.85
CA ARG A 164 15.90 3.82 3.02
C ARG A 164 16.20 2.60 3.87
N VAL A 165 15.67 1.44 3.47
CA VAL A 165 15.78 0.17 4.21
C VAL A 165 16.82 -0.76 3.60
N ASP A 166 17.12 -0.56 2.33
CA ASP A 166 18.23 -1.21 1.65
C ASP A 166 18.86 -0.21 0.68
N THR A 167 20.19 -0.17 0.65
CA THR A 167 20.96 0.74 -0.18
C THR A 167 21.39 0.10 -1.49
N HIS A 168 21.22 -1.21 -1.63
CA HIS A 168 21.63 -1.95 -2.80
C HIS A 168 20.78 -1.51 -4.00
N PRO A 169 21.41 -1.13 -5.13
CA PRO A 169 20.68 -0.55 -6.26
C PRO A 169 19.68 -1.53 -6.90
N ALA A 170 19.92 -2.84 -6.79
CA ALA A 170 19.01 -3.88 -7.26
C ALA A 170 17.91 -4.27 -6.24
N SER A 171 17.92 -3.72 -5.02
CA SER A 171 16.93 -4.05 -4.01
C SER A 171 15.54 -3.55 -4.41
N ILE A 172 14.53 -4.37 -4.15
CA ILE A 172 13.13 -4.08 -4.44
C ILE A 172 12.23 -4.51 -3.27
N ILE A 173 11.17 -3.74 -3.03
CA ILE A 173 10.11 -4.14 -2.11
C ILE A 173 8.95 -4.68 -2.94
N THR A 174 8.63 -5.94 -2.75
CA THR A 174 7.48 -6.62 -3.38
C THR A 174 6.41 -7.03 -2.39
N SER A 175 6.73 -6.99 -1.08
CA SER A 175 5.85 -7.43 -0.01
C SER A 175 5.05 -6.27 0.58
N THR A 176 3.79 -6.53 0.90
CA THR A 176 2.91 -5.61 1.64
C THR A 176 3.45 -5.41 3.06
N PRO A 177 3.59 -4.17 3.56
CA PRO A 177 4.01 -3.95 4.93
C PRO A 177 2.97 -4.50 5.91
N VAL A 178 3.43 -5.15 6.96
CA VAL A 178 2.57 -5.63 8.06
C VAL A 178 2.92 -4.85 9.32
N ILE A 179 1.90 -4.40 10.04
CA ILE A 179 2.07 -3.68 11.30
C ILE A 179 1.71 -4.60 12.44
N ILE A 180 2.66 -4.83 13.33
CA ILE A 180 2.48 -5.61 14.55
C ILE A 180 2.92 -4.72 15.71
N ARG A 181 1.96 -4.31 16.54
CA ARG A 181 2.19 -3.37 17.66
C ARG A 181 2.78 -2.04 17.15
N ASP A 182 4.04 -1.77 17.49
CA ASP A 182 4.84 -0.60 17.11
C ASP A 182 5.86 -0.93 16.00
N LEU A 183 5.79 -2.12 15.39
CA LEU A 183 6.71 -2.57 14.35
C LEU A 183 6.06 -2.55 12.97
N ILE A 184 6.82 -2.09 11.98
CA ILE A 184 6.56 -2.30 10.55
C ILE A 184 7.50 -3.41 10.09
N LEU A 185 6.93 -4.51 9.62
CA LEU A 185 7.64 -5.61 8.98
C LEU A 185 7.46 -5.52 7.47
N ILE A 186 8.56 -5.58 6.74
CA ILE A 186 8.54 -5.58 5.28
C ILE A 186 9.70 -6.40 4.73
N GLY A 187 9.39 -7.29 3.79
CA GLY A 187 10.36 -8.08 3.07
C GLY A 187 11.00 -7.31 1.91
N VAL A 188 12.31 -7.44 1.79
CA VAL A 188 13.11 -6.88 0.70
C VAL A 188 13.66 -8.04 -0.14
N SER A 189 13.55 -7.90 -1.47
CA SER A 189 14.12 -8.82 -2.46
C SER A 189 15.10 -8.07 -3.35
N SER A 190 15.74 -8.74 -4.31
CA SER A 190 16.65 -8.10 -5.26
C SER A 190 16.51 -8.63 -6.68
N LYS A 191 16.98 -7.84 -7.65
CA LYS A 191 17.17 -8.22 -9.06
C LYS A 191 18.66 -8.47 -9.38
N GLU A 192 19.45 -8.92 -8.40
CA GLU A 192 20.91 -9.03 -8.54
C GLU A 192 21.38 -9.96 -9.64
N GLU A 193 20.67 -11.05 -9.89
CA GLU A 193 20.98 -11.97 -10.99
C GLU A 193 21.03 -11.26 -12.35
N VAL A 194 20.26 -10.19 -12.50
CA VAL A 194 20.17 -9.41 -13.74
C VAL A 194 21.33 -8.43 -13.88
N LEU A 195 22.04 -8.12 -12.78
CA LEU A 195 23.23 -7.25 -12.77
C LEU A 195 24.55 -8.03 -12.71
N ALA A 196 24.48 -9.35 -12.49
CA ALA A 196 25.64 -10.23 -12.52
C ALA A 196 26.00 -10.54 -13.98
N VAL A 197 26.69 -9.61 -14.63
CA VAL A 197 27.29 -9.77 -15.98
C VAL A 197 28.80 -9.81 -15.86
#